data_AF-A0A261RR47-F1
#
_entry.id   AF-A0A261RR47-F1
#
_cell.length_a   1.000
_cell.length_b   1.000
_cell.length_c   1.000
_cell.angle_alpha   90.00
_cell.angle_beta   90.00
_cell.angle_gamma   90.00
#
_symmetry.space_group_name_H-M   'P 1'
#
loop_
_entity.id
_entity.type
_entity.pdbx_description
1 polymer ?
#
loop_
_entity_poly.entity_id
_entity_poly.type
_entity_poly.pdbx_seq_one_letter_code
_entity_poly.pdbx_strand_id
1 'polypeptide(L)' 'MNINPFDAGRKAAFTWFAQHGHTLCVFRDLQRAQHITGAAPSDFPQACQEFDAGFARGLADFIAGVRHG' A
#
# COMPACT_ATOMS: atom_id res chain seq x y z
N MET A 1 -25.37 -11.46 -14.90
CA MET A 1 -24.86 -10.12 -15.25
C MET A 1 -23.42 -10.31 -15.68
N ASN A 2 -23.08 -10.07 -16.96
CA ASN A 2 -21.73 -10.30 -17.48
C ASN A 2 -20.86 -9.11 -17.05
N ILE A 3 -20.00 -9.30 -16.04
CA ILE A 3 -19.12 -8.24 -15.54
C ILE A 3 -18.06 -7.99 -16.60
N ASN A 4 -17.88 -6.74 -17.04
CA ASN A 4 -16.83 -6.43 -18.01
C ASN A 4 -15.44 -6.72 -17.38
N PRO A 5 -14.40 -7.00 -18.19
CA PRO A 5 -13.08 -7.36 -17.67
C PRO A 5 -12.48 -6.31 -16.71
N PHE A 6 -12.77 -5.03 -16.92
CA PHE A 6 -12.30 -3.95 -16.07
C PHE A 6 -12.90 -4.03 -14.65
N ASP A 7 -14.21 -4.24 -14.53
CA ASP A 7 -14.90 -4.39 -13.25
C ASP A 7 -14.53 -5.70 -12.53
N ALA A 8 -14.28 -6.78 -13.29
CA ALA A 8 -13.77 -8.03 -12.72
C ALA A 8 -12.37 -7.84 -12.12
N GLY A 9 -11.47 -7.15 -12.83
CA GLY A 9 -10.14 -6.80 -12.33
C GLY A 9 -10.21 -5.90 -11.09
N ARG A 10 -11.05 -4.86 -11.13
CA ARG A 10 -11.27 -3.96 -9.97
C ARG A 10 -11.79 -4.73 -8.75
N LYS A 11 -12.74 -5.65 -8.92
CA LYS A 11 -13.27 -6.50 -7.84
C LYS A 11 -12.22 -7.46 -7.31
N ALA A 12 -11.41 -8.06 -8.17
CA ALA A 12 -10.33 -8.97 -7.76
C ALA A 12 -9.28 -8.23 -6.93
N ALA A 13 -8.85 -7.04 -7.36
CA ALA A 13 -7.94 -6.20 -6.60
C ALA A 13 -8.53 -5.80 -5.24
N PHE A 14 -9.79 -5.35 -5.20
CA PHE A 14 -10.47 -5.02 -3.95
C PHE A 14 -10.56 -6.22 -2.99
N THR A 15 -10.90 -7.40 -3.52
CA THR A 15 -10.98 -8.64 -2.74
C THR A 15 -9.62 -9.02 -2.16
N TRP A 16 -8.55 -8.90 -2.95
CA TRP A 16 -7.19 -9.14 -2.51
C TRP A 16 -6.77 -8.18 -1.39
N PHE A 17 -7.01 -6.87 -1.55
CA PHE A 17 -6.74 -5.90 -0.48
C PHE A 17 -7.61 -6.14 0.77
N ALA A 18 -8.88 -6.50 0.60
CA ALA A 18 -9.80 -6.75 1.70
C ALA A 18 -9.43 -7.98 2.55
N GLN A 19 -8.63 -8.92 2.04
CA GLN A 19 -8.07 -10.02 2.84
C GLN A 19 -7.22 -9.51 4.02
N HIS A 20 -6.69 -8.29 3.95
CA HIS A 20 -5.90 -7.67 5.01
C HIS A 20 -6.75 -6.83 5.97
N GLY A 21 -8.09 -6.88 5.86
CA GLY A 21 -9.03 -6.14 6.72
C GLY A 21 -9.09 -4.63 6.46
N HIS A 22 -8.25 -4.11 5.56
CA HIS A 22 -8.11 -2.69 5.27
C HIS A 22 -7.94 -2.46 3.77
N THR A 23 -8.38 -1.29 3.27
CA THR A 23 -7.98 -0.84 1.94
C THR A 23 -6.48 -0.55 1.93
N LEU A 24 -5.86 -0.57 0.75
CA LEU A 24 -4.43 -0.28 0.61
C LEU A 24 -4.02 1.05 1.25
N CYS A 25 -4.83 2.10 1.07
CA CYS A 25 -4.57 3.42 1.64
C CYS A 25 -4.62 3.41 3.17
N VAL A 26 -5.61 2.73 3.75
CA VAL A 26 -5.75 2.61 5.22
C VAL A 26 -4.58 1.81 5.78
N PHE A 27 -4.20 0.71 5.14
CA PHE A 27 -3.03 -0.07 5.55
C PHE A 27 -1.75 0.77 5.53
N ARG A 28 -1.48 1.48 4.43
CA ARG A 28 -0.33 2.39 4.31
C ARG A 28 -0.32 3.42 5.45
N ASP A 29 -1.45 4.08 5.70
CA ASP A 29 -1.51 5.15 6.69
C ASP A 29 -1.32 4.63 8.12
N LEU A 30 -1.85 3.45 8.46
CA LEU A 30 -1.61 2.79 9.74
C LEU A 30 -0.14 2.39 9.92
N GLN A 31 0.46 1.80 8.89
CA GLN A 31 1.88 1.40 8.92
C GLN A 31 2.81 2.62 8.99
N ARG A 32 2.50 3.70 8.24
CA ARG A 32 3.23 4.96 8.32
C ARG A 32 3.13 5.57 9.70
N ALA A 33 1.93 5.63 10.28
CA ALA A 33 1.72 6.15 11.62
C ALA A 33 2.54 5.37 12.66
N GLN A 34 2.55 4.03 12.57
CA GLN A 34 3.41 3.18 13.41
C GLN A 34 4.90 3.50 13.20
N HIS A 35 5.34 3.63 11.96
CA HIS A 35 6.74 3.90 11.63
C HIS A 35 7.24 5.25 12.15
N ILE A 36 6.46 6.32 11.99
CA ILE A 36 6.88 7.67 12.39
C ILE A 36 6.77 7.93 13.90
N THR A 37 6.16 7.02 14.68
CA THR A 37 6.06 7.19 16.15
C THR A 37 7.42 7.31 16.86
N GLY A 38 8.50 6.82 16.25
CA GLY A 38 9.86 6.93 16.79
C GLY A 38 10.66 8.13 16.30
N ALA A 39 10.13 8.95 15.39
CA ALA A 39 10.84 10.09 14.82
C ALA A 39 10.63 11.38 15.66
N ALA A 40 11.52 12.36 15.50
CA ALA A 40 11.27 13.70 16.05
C ALA A 40 10.18 14.41 15.24
N PRO A 41 9.30 15.23 15.85
CA PRO A 41 8.25 15.94 15.12
C PRO A 41 8.75 16.82 13.96
N SER A 42 9.98 17.34 14.06
CA SER A 42 10.64 18.09 12.98
C SER A 42 10.85 17.26 11.71
N ASP A 43 10.98 15.95 11.85
CA ASP A 43 11.37 15.04 10.79
C ASP A 43 10.16 14.32 10.18
N PHE A 44 8.97 14.49 10.77
CA PHE A 44 7.73 13.85 10.33
C PHE A 44 7.42 14.05 8.85
N PRO A 45 7.53 15.26 8.26
CA PRO A 45 7.23 15.44 6.84
C PRO A 45 8.14 14.60 5.94
N GLN A 46 9.45 14.57 6.23
CA GLN A 46 10.43 13.80 5.47
C GLN A 46 10.21 12.30 5.67
N ALA A 47 10.03 11.84 6.92
CA ALA A 47 9.76 10.43 7.22
C ALA A 47 8.49 9.92 6.54
N CYS A 48 7.44 10.75 6.45
CA CYS A 48 6.23 10.40 5.71
C CYS A 48 6.50 10.24 4.20
N GLN A 49 7.27 11.16 3.61
CA GLN A 49 7.60 11.11 2.18
C GLN A 49 8.44 9.89 1.83
N GLU A 50 9.47 9.59 2.63
CA GLU A 50 10.34 8.43 2.43
C GLU A 50 9.56 7.12 2.59
N PHE A 51 8.69 7.04 3.60
CA PHE A 51 7.80 5.89 3.79
C PHE A 51 6.88 5.70 2.57
N ASP A 52 6.21 6.75 2.11
CA ASP A 52 5.29 6.67 0.98
C ASP A 52 6.02 6.27 -0.33
N ALA A 53 7.24 6.77 -0.54
CA ALA A 53 8.07 6.40 -1.68
C ALA A 53 8.48 4.91 -1.63
N GLY A 54 8.94 4.43 -0.47
CA GLY A 54 9.28 3.02 -0.26
C GLY A 54 8.08 2.10 -0.41
N PHE A 55 6.93 2.49 0.14
CA PHE A 55 5.68 1.75 0.01
C PHE A 55 5.22 1.63 -1.45
N ALA A 56 5.25 2.75 -2.20
CA ALA A 56 4.91 2.75 -3.61
C ALA A 56 5.87 1.89 -4.44
N ARG A 57 7.18 1.92 -4.13
CA ARG A 57 8.17 1.08 -4.79
C ARG A 57 7.92 -0.41 -4.53
N GLY A 58 7.70 -0.80 -3.27
CA GLY A 58 7.41 -2.18 -2.91
C GLY A 58 6.13 -2.71 -3.57
N LEU A 59 5.10 -1.87 -3.69
CA LEU A 59 3.88 -2.23 -4.42
C LEU A 59 4.15 -2.44 -5.92
N ALA A 60 4.97 -1.58 -6.53
CA ALA A 60 5.35 -1.73 -7.93
C ALA A 60 6.15 -3.02 -8.16
N ASP A 61 7.10 -3.34 -7.28
CA ASP A 61 7.90 -4.57 -7.34
C ASP A 61 7.00 -5.82 -7.15
N PHE A 62 6.03 -5.77 -6.24
CA PHE A 62 5.02 -6.83 -6.06
C PHE A 62 4.19 -7.06 -7.33
N ILE A 63 3.66 -5.98 -7.93
CA ILE A 63 2.88 -6.06 -9.18
C ILE A 63 3.73 -6.58 -10.34
N ALA A 64 5.00 -6.16 -10.43
CA ALA A 64 5.94 -6.63 -11.43
C ALA A 64 6.38 -8.09 -11.22
N GLY A 65 6.03 -8.71 -10.09
CA GLY A 65 6.40 -10.08 -9.77
C GLY A 65 7.89 -10.25 -9.46
N VAL A 66 8.56 -9.18 -9.00
CA VAL A 66 9.96 -9.24 -8.56
C VAL A 66 10.06 -10.23 -7.41
N ARG A 67 10.87 -11.28 -7.59
CA ARG A 67 11.12 -12.27 -6.54
C ARG A 67 12.32 -11.80 -5.74
N HIS A 68 12.09 -11.37 -4.50
CA HIS A 68 13.15 -11.19 -3.52
C HIS A 68 13.56 -12.57 -3.01
N GLY A 69 14.65 -13.10 -3.58
CA GLY A 69 15.37 -14.26 -3.04
C GLY A 69 16.38 -13.83 -1.99
#